data_AF-A0A7K0LG06-F1
#
_entry.id   AF-A0A7K0LG06-F1
#
_cell.length_a   1.000
_cell.length_b   1.000
_cell.length_c   1.000
_cell.angle_alpha   90.00
_cell.angle_beta   90.00
_cell.angle_gamma   90.00
#
_symmetry.space_group_name_H-M   'P 1'
#
loop_
_entity.id
_entity.type
_entity.pdbx_description
1 polymer ?
#
loop_
_entity_poly.entity_id
_entity_poly.type
_entity_poly.pdbx_seq_one_letter_code
_entity_poly.pdbx_strand_id
1 'polypeptide(L)'
;MKKTSSNPYRNSKDEGGAIAVMVAVVATLLIVCLAFAIDMGYAWQVKRSMVKSTDAAALAAAQKATDINNLSVRGACPTSVKDQAVSYLNANTSAPTIDFCQMAGISTTPSNASQSSGIVTVRAKQTATFSFSKLFGLNSKDVYSSTTARWND
;
A
#
# COMPACT_ATOMS: atom_id res chain seq x y z
N MET A 1 23.23 -25.03 -78.41
CA MET A 1 22.02 -24.70 -77.62
C MET A 1 22.29 -24.97 -76.15
N LYS A 2 22.31 -23.95 -75.29
CA LYS A 2 22.59 -24.07 -73.85
C LYS A 2 21.38 -23.51 -73.09
N LYS A 3 20.54 -24.38 -72.51
CA LYS A 3 19.40 -23.97 -71.68
C LYS A 3 19.93 -23.54 -70.31
N THR A 4 19.81 -22.26 -70.00
CA THR A 4 20.05 -21.71 -68.67
C THR A 4 18.88 -22.08 -67.76
N SER A 5 19.18 -22.90 -66.74
CA SER A 5 18.26 -23.22 -65.65
C SER A 5 17.98 -21.95 -64.84
N SER A 6 16.73 -21.48 -64.86
CA SER A 6 16.25 -20.41 -64.00
C SER A 6 16.00 -20.99 -62.61
N ASN A 7 16.83 -20.60 -61.64
CA ASN A 7 16.63 -20.93 -60.23
C ASN A 7 15.48 -20.07 -59.66
N PRO A 8 14.36 -20.65 -59.24
CA PRO A 8 13.30 -19.89 -58.60
C PRO A 8 13.76 -19.56 -57.17
N TYR A 9 14.13 -18.31 -56.92
CA TYR A 9 14.19 -17.77 -55.57
C TYR A 9 12.79 -17.92 -54.96
N ARG A 10 12.59 -18.97 -54.15
CA ARG A 10 11.43 -19.11 -53.26
C ARG A 10 11.41 -17.87 -52.37
N ASN A 11 10.43 -17.00 -52.61
CA ASN A 11 10.20 -15.82 -51.79
C ASN A 11 10.01 -16.24 -50.32
N SER A 12 10.95 -15.89 -49.45
CA SER A 12 10.85 -16.02 -47.99
C SER A 12 9.79 -15.09 -47.36
N LYS A 13 8.95 -14.46 -48.18
CA LYS A 13 7.92 -13.50 -47.76
C LYS A 13 6.76 -14.16 -46.99
N ASP A 14 6.50 -15.44 -47.22
CA ASP A 14 5.43 -16.17 -46.52
C ASP A 14 5.78 -16.49 -45.06
N GLU A 15 7.06 -16.75 -44.74
CA GLU A 15 7.48 -17.05 -43.36
C GLU A 15 7.38 -15.82 -42.45
N GLY A 16 7.67 -14.62 -42.98
CA GLY A 16 7.55 -13.37 -42.23
C GLY A 16 6.12 -13.03 -41.79
N GLY A 17 5.11 -13.44 -42.56
CA GLY A 17 3.70 -13.19 -42.23
C GLY A 17 3.23 -14.00 -41.02
N ALA A 18 3.54 -15.30 -40.98
CA ALA A 18 3.20 -16.16 -39.85
C ALA A 18 3.94 -15.73 -38.56
N ILE A 19 5.22 -15.35 -38.69
CA ILE A 19 6.01 -14.83 -37.58
C ILE A 19 5.41 -13.52 -37.06
N ALA A 20 4.99 -12.62 -37.94
CA ALA A 20 4.35 -11.36 -37.54
C ALA A 20 3.06 -11.59 -36.73
N VAL A 21 2.22 -12.56 -37.13
CA VAL A 21 1.00 -12.93 -36.39
C VAL A 21 1.35 -13.50 -35.00
N MET A 22 2.31 -14.42 -34.92
CA MET A 22 2.81 -14.95 -33.65
C MET A 22 3.32 -13.85 -32.73
N VAL A 23 4.14 -12.95 -33.25
CA VAL A 23 4.68 -11.81 -32.49
C VAL A 23 3.56 -10.91 -32.01
N ALA A 24 2.56 -10.61 -32.84
CA ALA A 24 1.41 -9.79 -32.45
C ALA A 24 0.61 -10.42 -31.30
N VAL A 25 0.37 -11.73 -31.35
CA VAL A 25 -0.36 -12.46 -30.29
C VAL A 25 0.45 -12.46 -28.98
N VAL A 26 1.74 -12.77 -29.04
CA VAL A 26 2.62 -12.78 -27.86
C VAL A 26 2.78 -11.38 -27.28
N ALA A 27 2.99 -10.36 -28.12
CA ALA A 27 3.08 -8.97 -27.69
C ALA A 27 1.80 -8.52 -26.97
N THR A 28 0.63 -8.90 -27.48
CA THR A 28 -0.66 -8.60 -26.84
C THR A 28 -0.74 -9.24 -25.46
N LEU A 29 -0.36 -10.51 -25.32
CA LEU A 29 -0.32 -11.19 -24.03
C LEU A 29 0.64 -10.51 -23.05
N LEU A 30 1.83 -10.12 -23.51
CA LEU A 30 2.81 -9.41 -22.69
C LEU A 30 2.30 -8.05 -22.23
N ILE A 31 1.55 -7.31 -23.06
CA ILE A 31 0.93 -6.03 -22.67
C ILE A 31 -0.10 -6.25 -21.54
N VAL A 32 -0.90 -7.31 -21.61
CA VAL A 32 -1.86 -7.64 -20.54
C VAL A 32 -1.13 -7.98 -19.24
N CYS A 33 -0.05 -8.78 -19.31
CA CYS A 33 0.78 -9.08 -18.15
C CYS A 33 1.44 -7.82 -17.56
N LEU A 34 1.93 -6.92 -18.40
CA LEU A 34 2.54 -5.66 -17.98
C LEU A 34 1.54 -4.75 -17.26
N ALA A 35 0.33 -4.62 -17.80
CA ALA A 35 -0.76 -3.88 -17.18
C ALA A 35 -1.05 -4.39 -15.76
N PHE A 36 -1.13 -5.71 -15.58
CA PHE A 36 -1.33 -6.32 -14.26
C PHE A 36 -0.15 -6.07 -13.33
N ALA A 37 1.09 -6.17 -13.84
CA ALA A 37 2.30 -5.90 -13.06
C ALA A 37 2.35 -4.45 -12.56
N ILE A 38 1.93 -3.48 -13.38
CA ILE A 38 1.88 -2.06 -13.01
C ILE A 38 0.87 -1.83 -11.87
N ASP A 39 -0.36 -2.35 -12.00
CA ASP A 39 -1.39 -2.17 -10.96
C ASP A 39 -0.98 -2.84 -9.65
N MET A 40 -0.39 -4.03 -9.69
CA MET A 40 0.09 -4.73 -8.50
C MET A 40 1.30 -4.01 -7.86
N GLY A 41 2.21 -3.48 -8.68
CA GLY A 41 3.34 -2.67 -8.24
C GLY A 41 2.88 -1.41 -7.52
N TYR A 42 1.88 -0.71 -8.07
CA TYR A 42 1.28 0.46 -7.44
C TYR A 42 0.62 0.12 -6.09
N ALA A 43 -0.18 -0.96 -6.04
CA ALA A 43 -0.79 -1.43 -4.80
C ALA A 43 0.25 -1.72 -3.71
N TRP A 44 1.37 -2.33 -4.10
CA TRP A 44 2.46 -2.65 -3.20
C TRP A 44 3.21 -1.41 -2.71
N GLN A 45 3.43 -0.43 -3.58
CA GLN A 45 4.00 0.87 -3.20
C GLN A 45 3.10 1.60 -2.19
N VAL A 46 1.79 1.65 -2.43
CA VAL A 46 0.80 2.21 -1.51
C VAL A 46 0.87 1.51 -0.15
N LYS A 47 0.91 0.18 -0.13
CA LYS A 47 1.07 -0.60 1.11
C LYS A 47 2.35 -0.24 1.86
N ARG A 48 3.49 -0.13 1.16
CA ARG A 48 4.78 0.21 1.77
C ARG A 48 4.79 1.62 2.35
N SER A 49 4.18 2.57 1.65
CA SER A 49 3.99 3.94 2.15
C SER A 49 3.13 3.95 3.40
N MET A 50 2.00 3.23 3.39
CA MET A 50 1.10 3.11 4.53
C MET A 50 1.76 2.57 5.79
N VAL A 51 2.60 1.54 5.67
CA VAL A 51 3.32 0.98 6.84
C VAL A 51 4.22 2.04 7.47
N LYS A 52 5.01 2.76 6.67
CA LYS A 52 5.89 3.83 7.17
C LYS A 52 5.08 4.94 7.86
N SER A 53 3.96 5.33 7.27
CA SER A 53 3.10 6.37 7.82
C SER A 53 2.41 5.92 9.11
N THR A 54 1.96 4.66 9.22
CA THR A 54 1.38 4.14 10.46
C THR A 54 2.41 3.98 11.56
N ASP A 55 3.65 3.65 11.23
CA ASP A 55 4.75 3.58 12.20
C ASP A 55 5.05 4.97 12.77
N ALA A 56 5.16 5.99 11.91
CA ALA A 56 5.34 7.37 12.33
C ALA A 56 4.16 7.88 13.17
N ALA A 57 2.92 7.57 12.75
CA ALA A 57 1.71 7.96 13.46
C ALA A 57 1.59 7.28 14.83
N ALA A 58 1.91 5.99 14.93
CA ALA A 58 1.89 5.26 16.20
C ALA A 58 2.95 5.81 17.16
N LEU A 59 4.15 6.12 16.68
CA LEU A 59 5.19 6.72 17.51
C LEU A 59 4.82 8.13 17.98
N ALA A 60 4.28 8.97 17.10
CA ALA A 60 3.82 10.32 17.45
C ALA A 60 2.66 10.27 18.46
N ALA A 61 1.76 9.29 18.30
CA ALA A 61 0.69 9.04 19.27
C ALA A 61 1.24 8.60 20.62
N ALA A 62 2.27 7.73 20.64
CA ALA A 62 2.92 7.27 21.86
C ALA A 62 3.64 8.42 22.58
N GLN A 63 4.32 9.29 21.84
CA GLN A 63 4.92 10.51 22.39
C GLN A 63 3.85 11.45 22.97
N LYS A 64 2.72 11.65 22.28
CA LYS A 64 1.64 12.48 22.83
C LYS A 64 1.00 11.87 24.07
N ALA A 65 1.02 10.54 24.19
CA ALA A 65 0.51 9.83 25.35
C ALA A 65 1.27 10.15 26.64
N THR A 66 2.57 10.46 26.56
CA THR A 66 3.38 10.81 27.75
C THR A 66 3.01 12.17 28.34
N ASP A 67 2.47 13.07 27.53
CA ASP A 67 2.06 14.41 27.96
C ASP A 67 0.72 14.42 28.72
N ILE A 68 -0.06 13.34 28.62
CA ILE A 68 -1.45 13.31 29.09
C ILE A 68 -1.50 12.71 30.50
N ASN A 69 -1.65 13.59 31.48
CA ASN A 69 -2.06 13.21 32.83
C ASN A 69 -3.52 12.73 32.80
N ASN A 70 -3.79 11.50 33.25
CA ASN A 70 -5.10 10.81 33.20
C ASN A 70 -5.52 10.24 31.84
N LEU A 71 -4.61 9.59 31.13
CA LEU A 71 -4.99 8.76 30.00
C LEU A 71 -5.92 7.61 30.47
N SER A 72 -6.98 7.29 29.71
CA SER A 72 -7.82 6.12 29.99
C SER A 72 -7.01 4.82 29.88
N VAL A 73 -7.19 3.89 30.82
CA VAL A 73 -6.38 2.65 30.92
C VAL A 73 -6.59 1.75 29.70
N ARG A 74 -7.80 1.72 29.12
CA ARG A 74 -8.11 0.99 27.88
C ARG A 74 -9.26 1.70 27.16
N GLY A 75 -9.11 1.96 25.86
CA GLY A 75 -10.20 2.54 25.08
C GLY A 75 -9.74 3.26 23.81
N ALA A 76 -10.69 3.94 23.16
CA ALA A 76 -10.39 4.78 22.01
C ALA A 76 -9.35 5.86 22.38
N CYS A 77 -8.47 6.19 21.43
CA CYS A 77 -7.51 7.28 21.62
C CYS A 77 -8.24 8.59 21.95
N PRO A 78 -7.76 9.39 22.94
CA PRO A 78 -8.21 10.77 23.09
C PRO A 78 -8.02 11.55 21.79
N THR A 79 -8.85 12.57 21.58
CA THR A 79 -8.81 13.40 20.36
C THR A 79 -7.43 13.99 20.12
N SER A 80 -6.76 14.52 21.15
CA SER A 80 -5.40 15.08 21.05
C SER A 80 -4.35 14.07 20.55
N VAL A 81 -4.41 12.82 21.00
CA VAL A 81 -3.50 11.75 20.54
C VAL A 81 -3.83 11.34 19.11
N LYS A 82 -5.12 11.21 18.81
CA LYS A 82 -5.60 10.88 17.47
C LYS A 82 -5.21 11.96 16.46
N ASP A 83 -5.38 13.24 16.81
CA ASP A 83 -5.07 14.37 15.93
C ASP A 83 -3.57 14.45 15.63
N GLN A 84 -2.72 14.18 16.64
CA GLN A 84 -1.29 14.03 16.44
C GLN A 84 -0.98 12.88 15.48
N ALA A 85 -1.59 11.71 15.68
CA ALA A 85 -1.42 10.57 14.78
C ALA A 85 -1.85 10.91 13.34
N VAL A 86 -2.98 11.62 13.17
CA VAL A 86 -3.49 12.08 11.86
C VAL A 86 -2.50 13.04 11.20
N SER A 87 -1.93 13.99 11.95
CA SER A 87 -0.97 14.97 11.41
C SER A 87 0.26 14.27 10.81
N TYR A 88 0.84 13.32 11.53
CA TYR A 88 2.00 12.56 11.04
C TYR A 88 1.63 11.58 9.93
N LEU A 89 0.43 11.02 9.95
CA LEU A 89 -0.06 10.16 8.88
C LEU A 89 -0.21 10.95 7.56
N ASN A 90 -0.82 12.14 7.62
CA ASN A 90 -1.04 13.03 6.47
C ASN A 90 0.27 13.65 5.95
N ALA A 91 1.26 13.87 6.83
CA ALA A 91 2.58 14.35 6.42
C ALA A 91 3.36 13.30 5.61
N ASN A 92 3.13 12.01 5.87
CA ASN A 92 3.87 10.91 5.25
C ASN A 92 3.13 10.22 4.10
N THR A 93 1.82 10.47 3.91
CA THR A 93 1.06 9.93 2.78
C THR A 93 -0.11 10.83 2.39
N SER A 94 -0.43 10.88 1.10
CA SER A 94 -1.60 11.56 0.54
C SER A 94 -2.90 10.76 0.74
N ALA A 95 -3.94 11.41 1.25
CA ALA A 95 -5.29 10.84 1.46
C ALA A 95 -5.41 9.57 2.35
N PRO A 96 -4.66 9.40 3.46
CA PRO A 96 -4.90 8.32 4.39
C PRO A 96 -6.08 8.65 5.31
N THR A 97 -6.82 7.62 5.75
CA THR A 97 -7.85 7.78 6.78
C THR A 97 -7.54 6.86 7.96
N ILE A 98 -7.62 7.39 9.18
CA ILE A 98 -7.53 6.55 10.38
C ILE A 98 -8.85 5.80 10.52
N ASP A 99 -8.76 4.48 10.44
CA ASP A 99 -9.90 3.56 10.58
C ASP A 99 -10.10 3.17 12.04
N PHE A 100 -9.01 3.06 12.81
CA PHE A 100 -9.04 2.65 14.20
C PHE A 100 -7.86 3.24 14.98
N CYS A 101 -8.13 3.73 16.20
CA CYS A 101 -7.09 4.17 17.14
C CYS A 101 -7.50 3.74 18.54
N GLN A 102 -6.67 2.94 19.19
CA GLN A 102 -6.92 2.44 20.55
C GLN A 102 -5.66 2.52 21.40
N MET A 103 -5.84 2.88 22.67
CA MET A 103 -4.78 2.89 23.66
C MET A 103 -5.09 1.88 24.76
N ALA A 104 -4.04 1.29 25.30
CA ALA A 104 -4.09 0.48 26.50
C ALA A 104 -2.83 0.77 27.31
N GLY A 105 -2.95 1.29 28.52
CA GLY A 105 -1.80 1.48 29.40
C GLY A 105 -1.84 0.59 30.63
N ILE A 106 -0.72 0.61 31.35
CA ILE A 106 -0.47 -0.16 32.56
C ILE A 106 -0.47 0.84 33.71
N SER A 107 -1.48 0.77 34.58
CA SER A 107 -1.51 1.53 35.84
C SER A 107 -0.68 0.78 36.87
N THR A 108 0.43 1.37 37.32
CA THR A 108 1.29 0.77 38.37
C THR A 108 0.78 1.05 39.79
N THR A 109 -0.30 1.83 39.96
CA THR A 109 -0.96 2.06 41.25
C THR A 109 -2.47 1.82 41.17
N PRO A 110 -3.11 1.36 42.27
CA PRO A 110 -4.52 1.04 42.31
C PRO A 110 -5.38 2.27 42.67
N SER A 111 -5.29 3.35 41.90
CA SER A 111 -6.27 4.46 41.92
C SER A 111 -5.75 5.60 41.06
N ASN A 112 -6.45 5.96 39.98
CA ASN A 112 -6.45 7.27 39.31
C ASN A 112 -5.11 8.05 39.32
N ALA A 113 -3.99 7.39 39.02
CA ALA A 113 -2.68 8.01 38.96
C ALA A 113 -2.17 7.93 37.53
N SER A 114 -1.54 9.02 37.08
CA SER A 114 -0.91 9.16 35.77
C SER A 114 -0.17 7.89 35.37
N GLN A 115 -0.60 7.31 34.24
CA GLN A 115 -0.07 6.04 33.75
C GLN A 115 1.41 6.20 33.39
N SER A 116 2.26 5.37 34.00
CA SER A 116 3.70 5.41 33.72
C SER A 116 4.08 4.72 32.43
N SER A 117 3.30 3.79 31.84
CA SER A 117 3.65 3.09 30.59
C SER A 117 2.42 2.56 29.86
N GLY A 118 2.52 2.32 28.56
CA GLY A 118 1.42 1.71 27.80
C GLY A 118 1.66 1.59 26.30
N ILE A 119 0.64 1.10 25.58
CA ILE A 119 0.64 0.89 24.14
C ILE A 119 -0.46 1.68 23.43
N VAL A 120 -0.16 2.17 22.24
CA VAL A 120 -1.12 2.80 21.32
C VAL A 120 -1.09 2.07 19.99
N THR A 121 -2.26 1.70 19.49
CA THR A 121 -2.45 1.03 18.20
C THR A 121 -3.16 1.97 17.25
N VAL A 122 -2.52 2.25 16.12
CA VAL A 122 -3.04 3.09 15.05
C VAL A 122 -3.24 2.23 13.81
N ARG A 123 -4.45 2.27 13.24
CA ARG A 123 -4.78 1.66 11.95
C ARG A 123 -5.20 2.73 10.96
N ALA A 124 -4.56 2.72 9.80
CA ALA A 124 -4.90 3.56 8.68
C ALA A 124 -5.37 2.72 7.49
N LYS A 125 -6.19 3.35 6.64
CA LYS A 125 -6.57 2.82 5.34
C LYS A 125 -6.36 3.86 4.26
N GLN A 126 -6.03 3.38 3.06
CA GLN A 126 -5.92 4.18 1.85
C GLN A 126 -6.49 3.39 0.68
N THR A 127 -7.28 4.05 -0.17
CA THR A 127 -7.87 3.43 -1.35
C THR A 127 -6.88 3.50 -2.51
N ALA A 128 -6.38 2.34 -2.96
CA ALA A 128 -5.56 2.22 -4.15
C ALA A 128 -6.47 2.09 -5.38
N THR A 129 -6.52 3.11 -6.23
CA THR A 129 -7.25 3.06 -7.51
C THR A 129 -6.40 2.37 -8.57
N PHE A 130 -6.97 1.40 -9.28
CA PHE A 130 -6.27 0.72 -10.37
C PHE A 130 -6.49 1.44 -11.69
N SER A 131 -5.53 1.34 -12.60
CA SER A 131 -5.60 1.99 -13.91
C SER A 131 -6.01 1.00 -15.00
N PHE A 132 -5.39 -0.19 -15.03
CA PHE A 132 -5.62 -1.16 -16.10
C PHE A 132 -6.60 -2.28 -15.69
N SER A 133 -6.61 -2.65 -14.42
CA SER A 133 -7.48 -3.69 -13.84
C SER A 133 -8.96 -3.30 -13.87
N LYS A 134 -9.25 -2.02 -14.14
CA LYS A 134 -10.59 -1.50 -14.46
C LYS A 134 -11.23 -2.23 -15.64
N LEU A 135 -10.43 -2.64 -16.62
CA LEU A 135 -10.90 -3.42 -17.77
C LEU A 135 -11.53 -4.76 -17.35
N PHE A 136 -11.15 -5.28 -16.19
CA PHE A 136 -11.64 -6.54 -15.62
C PHE A 136 -12.59 -6.31 -14.42
N GLY A 137 -13.12 -5.10 -14.26
CA GLY A 137 -14.08 -4.76 -13.19
C GLY A 137 -13.46 -4.43 -11.83
N LEU A 138 -12.14 -4.39 -11.71
CA LEU A 138 -11.45 -4.02 -10.46
C LEU A 138 -11.08 -2.53 -10.49
N ASN A 139 -11.93 -1.70 -9.89
CA ASN A 139 -11.75 -0.24 -9.91
C ASN A 139 -10.79 0.27 -8.83
N SER A 140 -10.84 -0.32 -7.64
CA SER A 140 -9.99 0.08 -6.51
C SER A 140 -9.93 -1.01 -5.44
N LYS A 141 -9.00 -0.87 -4.51
CA LYS A 141 -8.88 -1.72 -3.33
C LYS A 141 -8.42 -0.91 -2.12
N ASP A 142 -9.10 -1.09 -1.00
CA ASP A 142 -8.65 -0.52 0.26
C ASP A 142 -7.45 -1.29 0.82
N VAL A 143 -6.40 -0.54 1.11
CA VAL A 143 -5.15 -1.04 1.69
C VAL A 143 -5.10 -0.58 3.14
N TYR A 144 -5.02 -1.56 4.05
CA TYR A 144 -4.97 -1.32 5.50
C TYR A 144 -3.54 -1.46 6.01
N SER A 145 -3.16 -0.66 7.01
CA SER A 145 -1.95 -0.84 7.81
C SER A 145 -2.28 -0.60 9.28
N SER A 146 -1.63 -1.35 10.17
CA SER A 146 -1.83 -1.24 11.62
C SER A 146 -0.49 -1.36 12.30
N THR A 147 -0.16 -0.39 13.16
CA THR A 147 1.06 -0.39 13.96
C THR A 147 0.71 -0.12 15.41
N THR A 148 1.40 -0.81 16.31
CA THR A 148 1.34 -0.57 17.75
C THR A 148 2.68 -0.05 18.23
N ALA A 149 2.67 1.05 18.97
CA ALA A 149 3.84 1.63 19.61
C ALA A 149 3.64 1.64 21.14
N ARG A 150 4.73 1.51 21.89
CA ARG A 150 4.75 1.60 23.34
C ARG A 150 5.34 2.94 23.78
N TRP A 151 4.88 3.50 24.90
CA TRP A 151 5.49 4.66 25.56
C TRP A 151 6.01 4.30 26.94
N ASN A 152 7.05 5.02 27.39
CA ASN A 152 7.72 4.87 28.69
C ASN A 152 8.09 3.41 29.02
N ASP A 153 9.05 2.85 28.28
CA ASP A 153 9.72 1.60 28.64
C ASP A 153 10.81 1.84 29.70
#